data_AF-A0A2N2D8U8-F1
#
_entry.id   AF-A0A2N2D8U8-F1
#
_cell.length_a   1.000
_cell.length_b   1.000
_cell.length_c   1.000
_cell.angle_alpha   90.00
_cell.angle_beta   90.00
_cell.angle_gamma   90.00
#
_symmetry.space_group_name_H-M   'P 1'
#
loop_
_entity.id
_entity.type
_entity.pdbx_description
1 polymer ?
#
loop_
_entity_poly.entity_id
_entity_poly.type
_entity_poly.pdbx_seq_one_letter_code
_entity_poly.pdbx_strand_id
1 'polypeptide(L)'
;ALPICSDGVNDLTYLILDVIDEMRLLQPSTNIQLSQKSPDRFLKRACNIIRKGWGQPSVFSAEEVVEEMLRQGKSIEDARCGGTSGCVETGAFGKESYILTGYFNLVKVLEMALNNGIDPRTGKKIGIETGEPTQFNSFAELFQAFKNQLHHFIDIKIRGNNIIERLYAIYMPASFLSIIISDCIEKGKDYNAGGARYNTDYLQGVGIGTITDGLSAIKYHIFDQKNINMKKLKEVLKDNFVGHEEIRQLFLNKTPRYGNDDDYADDIMRLVFNAFYEEVNGRKNTKGGVYRINMLPTPCHIYFGSVVGATPDGRRAQEPLSEGISPVQGADRLGPTAVIKSAAKMDQVKTGGTLLNQKFAPQLLEGEEGINNLAHLIRAYFKLGGHHIQFNVVSADTLRAAQKEPEEYRNLIVRVAGYSDYFNNLSKTLQDEIIRRTEHKSC
;
A
#
# COMPACT_ATOMS: atom_id res chain seq x y z
N ALA A 1 -6.54 -4.07 -25.32
CA ALA A 1 -5.11 -3.76 -25.47
C ALA A 1 -4.70 -3.96 -26.91
N LEU A 2 -3.94 -3.02 -27.47
CA LEU A 2 -3.36 -3.21 -28.79
C LEU A 2 -2.14 -4.15 -28.61
N PRO A 3 -2.02 -5.25 -29.38
CA PRO A 3 -0.83 -6.09 -29.38
C PRO A 3 0.44 -5.36 -29.87
N ILE A 4 0.25 -4.14 -30.39
CA ILE A 4 1.28 -3.21 -30.87
C ILE A 4 1.52 -2.14 -29.78
N CYS A 5 2.78 -1.76 -29.58
CA CYS A 5 3.21 -0.76 -28.59
C CYS A 5 2.79 0.67 -29.01
N SER A 6 1.49 0.95 -29.03
CA SER A 6 0.87 2.22 -29.42
C SER A 6 -0.08 2.74 -28.34
N ASP A 7 -0.46 4.01 -28.45
CA ASP A 7 -1.51 4.59 -27.60
C ASP A 7 -2.83 3.82 -27.77
N GLY A 8 -3.47 3.47 -26.65
CA GLY A 8 -4.73 2.74 -26.61
C GLY A 8 -5.96 3.64 -26.45
N VAL A 9 -5.77 4.94 -26.24
CA VAL A 9 -6.85 5.91 -26.03
C VAL A 9 -7.66 6.09 -27.32
N ASN A 10 -8.99 5.99 -27.22
CA ASN A 10 -9.91 6.13 -28.35
C ASN A 10 -11.24 6.77 -27.89
N ASP A 11 -12.21 6.92 -28.79
CA ASP A 11 -13.48 7.61 -28.48
C ASP A 11 -14.29 6.92 -27.37
N LEU A 12 -14.26 5.58 -27.31
CA LEU A 12 -14.90 4.83 -26.22
C LEU A 12 -14.23 5.15 -24.86
N THR A 13 -12.93 5.44 -24.83
CA THR A 13 -12.24 5.88 -23.62
C THR A 13 -12.87 7.16 -23.06
N TYR A 14 -13.10 8.17 -23.92
CA TYR A 14 -13.72 9.43 -23.48
C TYR A 14 -15.18 9.24 -23.08
N LEU A 15 -15.93 8.43 -23.84
CA LEU A 15 -17.31 8.10 -23.49
C LEU A 15 -17.40 7.45 -22.10
N ILE A 16 -16.50 6.51 -21.78
CA ILE A 16 -16.43 5.89 -20.46
C ILE A 16 -16.12 6.93 -19.38
N LEU A 17 -15.18 7.85 -19.62
CA LEU A 17 -14.89 8.95 -18.69
C LEU A 17 -16.10 9.86 -18.46
N ASP A 18 -16.93 10.09 -19.49
CA ASP A 18 -18.17 10.86 -19.36
C ASP A 18 -19.22 10.12 -18.54
N VAL A 19 -19.39 8.80 -18.76
CA VAL A 19 -20.28 7.96 -17.93
C VAL A 19 -19.82 7.95 -16.47
N ILE A 20 -18.52 7.82 -16.22
CA ILE A 20 -17.92 7.87 -14.87
C ILE A 20 -18.29 9.18 -14.18
N ASP A 21 -18.09 10.31 -14.88
CA ASP A 21 -18.32 11.65 -14.37
C ASP A 21 -19.80 11.96 -14.08
N GLU A 22 -20.69 11.45 -14.92
CA GLU A 22 -22.14 11.64 -14.81
C GLU A 22 -22.75 10.73 -13.74
N MET A 23 -22.42 9.44 -13.75
CA MET A 23 -23.10 8.44 -12.93
C MET A 23 -22.68 8.49 -11.45
N ARG A 24 -21.41 8.82 -11.16
CA ARG A 24 -20.87 8.94 -9.79
C ARG A 24 -21.19 7.77 -8.87
N LEU A 25 -21.13 6.56 -9.42
CA LEU A 25 -21.38 5.32 -8.69
C LEU A 25 -20.08 4.79 -8.07
N LEU A 26 -20.21 4.13 -6.92
CA LEU A 26 -19.08 3.44 -6.28
C LEU A 26 -18.55 2.28 -7.11
N GLN A 27 -19.44 1.63 -7.87
CA GLN A 27 -19.10 0.46 -8.68
C GLN A 27 -19.55 0.64 -10.14
N PRO A 28 -18.71 0.22 -11.09
CA PRO A 28 -17.36 -0.35 -10.90
C PRO A 28 -16.35 0.66 -10.37
N SER A 29 -15.28 0.19 -9.71
CA SER A 29 -14.13 1.06 -9.35
C SER A 29 -13.37 1.41 -10.61
N THR A 30 -13.50 2.65 -11.07
CA THR A 30 -12.91 3.06 -12.34
C THR A 30 -11.51 3.63 -12.19
N ASN A 31 -10.67 3.37 -13.18
CA ASN A 31 -9.28 3.77 -13.21
C ASN A 31 -8.82 4.03 -14.65
N ILE A 32 -7.66 4.66 -14.76
CA ILE A 32 -6.95 4.83 -16.03
C ILE A 32 -5.56 4.20 -15.95
N GLN A 33 -5.12 3.58 -17.04
CA GLN A 33 -3.71 3.29 -17.27
C GLN A 33 -3.13 4.38 -18.15
N LEU A 34 -2.12 5.08 -17.62
CA LEU A 34 -1.45 6.18 -18.28
C LEU A 34 -0.09 5.69 -18.79
N SER A 35 0.13 5.80 -20.08
CA SER A 35 1.44 5.60 -20.71
C SER A 35 2.11 6.96 -20.96
N GLN A 36 3.42 6.94 -21.14
CA GLN A 36 4.15 8.07 -21.74
C GLN A 36 3.62 8.42 -23.15
N LYS A 37 3.01 7.47 -23.84
CA LYS A 37 2.38 7.66 -25.16
C LYS A 37 0.97 8.23 -25.10
N SER A 38 0.35 8.25 -23.92
CA SER A 38 -1.02 8.74 -23.77
C SER A 38 -1.10 10.25 -23.96
N PRO A 39 -2.08 10.74 -24.73
CA PRO A 39 -2.20 12.17 -25.05
C PRO A 39 -2.56 12.98 -23.81
N ASP A 40 -2.05 14.21 -23.71
CA ASP A 40 -2.31 15.08 -22.55
C ASP A 40 -3.80 15.34 -22.32
N ARG A 41 -4.60 15.42 -23.38
CA ARG A 41 -6.06 15.60 -23.25
C ARG A 41 -6.73 14.47 -22.46
N PHE A 42 -6.20 13.25 -22.51
CA PHE A 42 -6.72 12.11 -21.76
C PHE A 42 -6.46 12.29 -20.25
N LEU A 43 -5.21 12.56 -19.89
CA LEU A 43 -4.84 12.79 -18.50
C LEU A 43 -5.57 14.02 -17.92
N LYS A 44 -5.65 15.12 -18.68
CA LYS A 44 -6.38 16.32 -18.25
C LYS A 44 -7.89 16.04 -18.08
N ARG A 45 -8.51 15.23 -18.95
CA ARG A 45 -9.91 14.82 -18.76
C ARG A 45 -10.10 14.05 -17.47
N ALA A 46 -9.21 13.11 -17.16
CA ALA A 46 -9.23 12.37 -15.90
C ALA A 46 -9.01 13.29 -14.67
N CYS A 47 -8.05 14.22 -14.73
CA CYS A 47 -7.82 15.21 -13.67
C CYS A 47 -9.05 16.10 -13.41
N ASN A 48 -9.79 16.45 -14.46
CA ASN A 48 -11.06 17.19 -14.34
C ASN A 48 -12.15 16.42 -13.57
N ILE A 49 -12.12 15.08 -13.61
CA ILE A 49 -13.02 14.22 -12.82
C ILE A 49 -12.49 14.14 -11.38
N ILE A 50 -11.20 13.86 -11.22
CA ILE A 50 -10.53 13.72 -9.91
C ILE A 50 -10.77 14.96 -9.03
N ARG A 51 -10.64 16.17 -9.58
CA ARG A 51 -10.86 17.42 -8.81
C ARG A 51 -12.28 17.54 -8.22
N LYS A 52 -13.26 16.81 -8.73
CA LYS A 52 -14.64 16.81 -8.20
C LYS A 52 -14.78 16.05 -6.88
N GLY A 53 -13.74 15.33 -6.44
CA GLY A 53 -13.59 14.90 -5.05
C GLY A 53 -14.22 13.58 -4.64
N TRP A 54 -14.77 12.80 -5.59
CA TRP A 54 -15.39 11.51 -5.29
C TRP A 54 -14.43 10.30 -5.50
N GLY A 55 -13.14 10.57 -5.61
CA GLY A 55 -12.05 9.58 -5.51
C GLY A 55 -11.74 8.78 -6.78
N GLN A 56 -12.51 8.93 -7.85
CA GLN A 56 -12.25 8.27 -9.15
C GLN A 56 -11.87 9.29 -10.24
N PRO A 57 -11.23 8.84 -11.33
CA PRO A 57 -10.53 7.56 -11.47
C PRO A 57 -9.21 7.52 -10.67
N SER A 58 -8.76 6.34 -10.26
CA SER A 58 -7.35 6.16 -9.87
C SER A 58 -6.46 6.06 -11.12
N VAL A 59 -5.17 6.30 -10.94
CA VAL A 59 -4.21 6.36 -12.05
C VAL A 59 -3.12 5.32 -11.85
N PHE A 60 -2.86 4.53 -12.89
CA PHE A 60 -1.81 3.51 -12.95
C PHE A 60 -0.80 3.82 -14.04
N SER A 61 0.47 3.53 -13.80
CA SER A 61 1.52 3.58 -14.81
C SER A 61 1.45 2.35 -15.71
N ALA A 62 1.22 2.56 -17.01
CA ALA A 62 1.16 1.47 -17.98
C ALA A 62 2.53 0.80 -18.16
N GLU A 63 3.62 1.59 -18.12
CA GLU A 63 4.98 1.08 -18.23
C GLU A 63 5.34 0.17 -17.04
N GLU A 64 5.09 0.62 -15.80
CA GLU A 64 5.38 -0.16 -14.58
C GLU A 64 4.61 -1.48 -14.56
N VAL A 65 3.31 -1.43 -14.88
CA VAL A 65 2.43 -2.62 -14.96
C VAL A 65 2.99 -3.65 -15.94
N VAL A 66 3.46 -3.21 -17.11
CA VAL A 66 4.08 -4.11 -18.10
C VAL A 66 5.41 -4.66 -17.58
N GLU A 67 6.27 -3.82 -17.01
CA GLU A 67 7.57 -4.22 -16.47
C GLU A 67 7.45 -5.22 -15.31
N GLU A 68 6.50 -5.03 -14.41
CA GLU A 68 6.14 -5.96 -13.34
C GLU A 68 5.80 -7.34 -13.91
N MET A 69 4.90 -7.40 -14.90
CA MET A 69 4.50 -8.67 -15.52
C MET A 69 5.66 -9.36 -16.23
N LEU A 70 6.50 -8.62 -16.95
CA LEU A 70 7.68 -9.17 -17.61
C LEU A 70 8.66 -9.77 -16.60
N ARG A 71 8.93 -9.06 -15.49
CA ARG A 71 9.77 -9.56 -14.37
C ARG A 71 9.18 -10.79 -13.68
N GLN A 72 7.87 -10.99 -13.80
CA GLN A 72 7.19 -12.18 -13.32
C GLN A 72 7.12 -13.33 -14.35
N GLY A 73 7.74 -13.16 -15.52
CA GLY A 73 7.87 -14.20 -16.55
C GLY A 73 6.72 -14.26 -17.54
N LYS A 74 5.87 -13.23 -17.61
CA LYS A 74 4.83 -13.13 -18.65
C LYS A 74 5.48 -12.75 -19.98
N SER A 75 4.89 -13.19 -21.09
CA SER A 75 5.33 -12.72 -22.40
C SER A 75 4.98 -11.25 -22.58
N ILE A 76 5.65 -10.58 -23.52
CA ILE A 76 5.37 -9.17 -23.81
C ILE A 76 3.95 -8.99 -24.38
N GLU A 77 3.46 -9.94 -25.15
CA GLU A 77 2.11 -9.93 -25.71
C GLU A 77 1.05 -10.00 -24.61
N ASP A 78 1.27 -10.88 -23.63
CA ASP A 78 0.35 -11.06 -22.51
C ASP A 78 0.45 -9.91 -21.51
N ALA A 79 1.65 -9.38 -21.26
CA ALA A 79 1.87 -8.20 -20.42
C ALA A 79 1.18 -6.95 -20.99
N ARG A 80 1.28 -6.71 -22.30
CA ARG A 80 0.56 -5.59 -22.96
C ARG A 80 -0.96 -5.71 -22.87
N CYS A 81 -1.47 -6.94 -22.72
CA CYS A 81 -2.89 -7.22 -22.55
C CYS A 81 -3.35 -7.28 -21.08
N GLY A 82 -2.43 -7.14 -20.14
CA GLY A 82 -2.73 -7.12 -18.73
C GLY A 82 -3.11 -5.73 -18.24
N GLY A 83 -3.08 -5.60 -16.92
CA GLY A 83 -3.46 -4.38 -16.23
C GLY A 83 -3.51 -4.58 -14.74
N THR A 84 -4.24 -3.70 -14.07
CA THR A 84 -4.55 -3.81 -12.66
C THR A 84 -6.01 -4.14 -12.42
N SER A 85 -6.29 -4.99 -11.43
CA SER A 85 -7.64 -5.32 -10.98
C SER A 85 -7.76 -5.14 -9.47
N GLY A 86 -8.96 -5.35 -8.92
CA GLY A 86 -9.20 -5.18 -7.49
C GLY A 86 -8.95 -3.73 -7.05
N CYS A 87 -7.93 -3.55 -6.22
CA CYS A 87 -7.45 -2.26 -5.75
C CYS A 87 -6.31 -1.73 -6.63
N VAL A 88 -5.20 -2.48 -6.73
CA VAL A 88 -3.94 -2.09 -7.42
C VAL A 88 -3.16 -3.29 -7.99
N GLU A 89 -3.75 -4.48 -7.99
CA GLU A 89 -3.07 -5.75 -8.26
C GLU A 89 -2.80 -5.96 -9.76
N THR A 90 -1.54 -6.08 -10.13
CA THR A 90 -1.08 -6.33 -11.50
C THR A 90 -1.26 -7.79 -11.91
N GLY A 91 -1.86 -8.02 -13.07
CA GLY A 91 -2.02 -9.37 -13.62
C GLY A 91 -2.28 -9.44 -15.12
N ALA A 92 -1.96 -10.58 -15.72
CA ALA A 92 -2.24 -10.87 -17.12
C ALA A 92 -3.72 -11.28 -17.30
N PHE A 93 -4.54 -10.34 -17.76
CA PHE A 93 -5.99 -10.53 -17.86
C PHE A 93 -6.40 -11.70 -18.74
N GLY A 94 -7.29 -12.55 -18.20
CA GLY A 94 -7.80 -13.75 -18.86
C GLY A 94 -6.77 -14.90 -18.97
N LYS A 95 -5.58 -14.76 -18.38
CA LYS A 95 -4.46 -15.72 -18.52
C LYS A 95 -3.78 -16.08 -17.22
N GLU A 96 -4.07 -15.37 -16.13
CA GLU A 96 -3.39 -15.56 -14.86
C GLU A 96 -4.34 -15.86 -13.71
N SER A 97 -3.92 -16.78 -12.84
CA SER A 97 -4.40 -16.93 -11.48
C SER A 97 -3.44 -16.20 -10.53
N TYR A 98 -3.79 -14.99 -10.12
CA TYR A 98 -2.99 -14.13 -9.24
C TYR A 98 -3.69 -13.94 -7.89
N ILE A 99 -3.54 -14.91 -6.98
CA ILE A 99 -4.36 -15.01 -5.77
C ILE A 99 -3.75 -14.25 -4.60
N LEU A 100 -4.56 -13.41 -3.98
CA LEU A 100 -4.20 -12.69 -2.76
C LEU A 100 -4.49 -13.55 -1.54
N THR A 101 -3.45 -13.94 -0.81
CA THR A 101 -3.56 -14.95 0.26
C THR A 101 -3.75 -14.35 1.65
N GLY A 102 -3.59 -13.04 1.81
CA GLY A 102 -3.92 -12.30 3.03
C GLY A 102 -2.84 -11.31 3.46
N TYR A 103 -3.29 -10.26 4.12
CA TYR A 103 -2.44 -9.17 4.60
C TYR A 103 -1.40 -9.62 5.63
N PHE A 104 -0.25 -8.95 5.64
CA PHE A 104 0.88 -9.23 6.51
C PHE A 104 1.32 -7.97 7.27
N ASN A 105 1.28 -8.03 8.61
CA ASN A 105 1.50 -6.88 9.48
C ASN A 105 3.01 -6.70 9.78
N LEU A 106 3.70 -5.88 8.99
CA LEU A 106 5.15 -5.65 9.15
C LEU A 106 5.47 -5.00 10.51
N VAL A 107 4.61 -4.10 10.98
CA VAL A 107 4.81 -3.37 12.25
C VAL A 107 4.73 -4.32 13.45
N LYS A 108 3.79 -5.28 13.43
CA LYS A 108 3.70 -6.30 14.48
C LYS A 108 4.95 -7.18 14.55
N VAL A 109 5.58 -7.48 13.41
CA VAL A 109 6.85 -8.23 13.37
C VAL A 109 7.97 -7.46 14.06
N LEU A 110 8.06 -6.13 13.85
CA LEU A 110 8.99 -5.29 14.61
C LEU A 110 8.68 -5.29 16.11
N GLU A 111 7.41 -5.24 16.51
CA GLU A 111 7.01 -5.35 17.91
C GLU A 111 7.46 -6.69 18.53
N MET A 112 7.41 -7.79 17.76
CA MET A 112 7.93 -9.09 18.22
C MET A 112 9.45 -9.04 18.41
N ALA A 113 10.20 -8.40 17.50
CA ALA A 113 11.64 -8.22 17.66
C ALA A 113 11.98 -7.40 18.92
N LEU A 114 11.22 -6.34 19.21
CA LEU A 114 11.39 -5.48 20.39
C LEU A 114 10.94 -6.14 21.71
N ASN A 115 10.28 -7.30 21.64
CA ASN A 115 9.79 -8.05 22.79
C ASN A 115 10.27 -9.52 22.77
N ASN A 116 11.35 -9.81 22.04
CA ASN A 116 12.00 -11.13 21.99
C ASN A 116 11.00 -12.29 21.72
N GLY A 117 10.06 -12.06 20.80
CA GLY A 117 9.04 -13.02 20.38
C GLY A 117 7.76 -13.08 21.23
N ILE A 118 7.67 -12.29 22.31
CA ILE A 118 6.47 -12.21 23.15
C ILE A 118 5.55 -11.12 22.60
N ASP A 119 4.27 -11.46 22.37
CA ASP A 119 3.25 -10.47 22.04
C ASP A 119 2.83 -9.72 23.32
N PRO A 120 3.16 -8.42 23.45
CA PRO A 120 2.87 -7.66 24.67
C PRO A 120 1.36 -7.54 24.94
N ARG A 121 0.51 -7.68 23.91
CA ARG A 121 -0.95 -7.63 24.07
C ARG A 121 -1.51 -8.88 24.72
N THR A 122 -0.96 -10.06 24.39
CA THR A 122 -1.50 -11.35 24.85
C THR A 122 -0.64 -12.03 25.91
N GLY A 123 0.60 -11.56 26.12
CA GLY A 123 1.60 -12.21 26.96
C GLY A 123 2.11 -13.54 26.41
N LYS A 124 1.64 -13.97 25.23
CA LYS A 124 2.01 -15.25 24.63
C LYS A 124 3.26 -15.09 23.79
N LYS A 125 4.15 -16.07 23.87
CA LYS A 125 5.29 -16.20 22.96
C LYS A 125 4.80 -16.79 21.64
N ILE A 126 4.71 -15.94 20.62
CA ILE A 126 4.25 -16.32 19.26
C ILE A 126 5.36 -16.20 18.21
N GLY A 127 6.37 -15.38 18.48
CA GLY A 127 7.61 -15.29 17.71
C GLY A 127 8.71 -16.18 18.27
N ILE A 128 9.89 -16.08 17.65
CA ILE A 128 11.11 -16.75 18.11
C ILE A 128 11.93 -15.86 19.05
N GLU A 129 12.88 -16.43 19.78
CA GLU A 129 13.85 -15.64 20.54
C GLU A 129 14.90 -15.07 19.58
N THR A 130 14.95 -13.75 19.48
CA THR A 130 15.90 -13.03 18.61
C THR A 130 16.93 -12.23 19.40
N GLY A 131 16.97 -12.44 20.72
CA GLY A 131 17.83 -11.72 21.67
C GLY A 131 17.09 -10.60 22.38
N GLU A 132 17.57 -10.25 23.59
CA GLU A 132 17.00 -9.14 24.35
C GLU A 132 17.40 -7.81 23.71
N PRO A 133 16.44 -6.95 23.33
CA PRO A 133 16.76 -5.73 22.58
C PRO A 133 17.70 -4.77 23.30
N THR A 134 17.68 -4.77 24.62
CA THR A 134 18.59 -3.95 25.45
C THR A 134 20.05 -4.36 25.33
N GLN A 135 20.33 -5.53 24.75
CA GLN A 135 21.67 -6.05 24.51
C GLN A 135 22.17 -5.78 23.07
N PHE A 136 21.32 -5.25 22.19
CA PHE A 136 21.74 -4.90 20.83
C PHE A 136 22.65 -3.66 20.84
N ASN A 137 23.84 -3.80 20.25
CA ASN A 137 24.87 -2.76 20.20
C ASN A 137 24.82 -1.95 18.90
N SER A 138 24.03 -2.39 17.92
CA SER A 138 23.91 -1.70 16.63
C SER A 138 22.50 -1.83 16.04
N PHE A 139 22.17 -0.89 15.15
CA PHE A 139 20.94 -0.98 14.35
C PHE A 139 20.91 -2.24 13.48
N ALA A 140 22.06 -2.70 12.99
CA ALA A 140 22.16 -3.92 12.19
C ALA A 140 21.73 -5.17 12.97
N GLU A 141 22.11 -5.28 14.24
CA GLU A 141 21.67 -6.39 15.12
C GLU A 141 20.14 -6.37 15.33
N LEU A 142 19.56 -5.20 15.60
CA LEU A 142 18.11 -5.06 15.71
C LEU A 142 17.41 -5.41 14.38
N PHE A 143 17.93 -4.93 13.25
CA PHE A 143 17.34 -5.20 11.95
C PHE A 143 17.45 -6.68 11.59
N GLN A 144 18.54 -7.35 11.98
CA GLN A 144 18.66 -8.80 11.84
C GLN A 144 17.65 -9.55 12.72
N ALA A 145 17.42 -9.11 13.95
CA ALA A 145 16.36 -9.65 14.80
C ALA A 145 14.97 -9.50 14.15
N PHE A 146 14.68 -8.35 13.54
CA PHE A 146 13.48 -8.14 12.73
C PHE A 146 13.39 -9.12 11.55
N LYS A 147 14.46 -9.29 10.77
CA LYS A 147 14.49 -10.26 9.64
C LYS A 147 14.23 -11.69 10.12
N ASN A 148 14.77 -12.08 11.27
CA ASN A 148 14.56 -13.42 11.83
C ASN A 148 13.09 -13.63 12.24
N GLN A 149 12.45 -12.63 12.85
CA GLN A 149 11.00 -12.68 13.12
C GLN A 149 10.18 -12.73 11.83
N LEU A 150 10.56 -11.91 10.84
CA LEU A 150 9.90 -11.84 9.53
C LEU A 150 9.89 -13.21 8.85
N HIS A 151 11.06 -13.87 8.81
CA HIS A 151 11.23 -15.23 8.30
C HIS A 151 10.29 -16.23 8.98
N HIS A 152 10.30 -16.26 10.32
CA HIS A 152 9.45 -17.16 11.11
C HIS A 152 7.95 -17.02 10.78
N PHE A 153 7.45 -15.79 10.73
CA PHE A 153 6.02 -15.56 10.47
C PHE A 153 5.65 -15.82 9.00
N ILE A 154 6.54 -15.54 8.04
CA ILE A 154 6.30 -15.88 6.62
C ILE A 154 6.29 -17.39 6.42
N ASP A 155 7.19 -18.13 7.06
CA ASP A 155 7.19 -19.60 7.02
C ASP A 155 5.88 -20.20 7.54
N ILE A 156 5.34 -19.67 8.64
CA ILE A 156 4.02 -20.07 9.15
C ILE A 156 2.94 -19.75 8.11
N LYS A 157 2.93 -18.52 7.57
CA LYS A 157 1.93 -18.05 6.63
C LYS A 157 1.90 -18.89 5.35
N ILE A 158 3.07 -19.14 4.75
CA ILE A 158 3.19 -19.91 3.50
C ILE A 158 2.78 -21.38 3.71
N ARG A 159 3.16 -22.01 4.83
CA ARG A 159 2.70 -23.38 5.15
C ARG A 159 1.18 -23.46 5.23
N GLY A 160 0.54 -22.51 5.92
CA GLY A 160 -0.91 -22.44 6.01
C GLY A 160 -1.57 -22.20 4.66
N ASN A 161 -1.05 -21.25 3.88
CA ASN A 161 -1.54 -20.96 2.54
C ASN A 161 -1.48 -22.18 1.62
N ASN A 162 -0.39 -22.95 1.63
CA ASN A 162 -0.23 -24.14 0.80
C ASN A 162 -1.20 -25.28 1.19
N ILE A 163 -1.73 -25.28 2.41
CA ILE A 163 -2.83 -26.19 2.80
C ILE A 163 -4.14 -25.67 2.19
N ILE A 164 -4.44 -24.39 2.38
CA ILE A 164 -5.67 -23.75 1.88
C ILE A 164 -5.77 -23.86 0.35
N GLU A 165 -4.68 -23.59 -0.37
CA GLU A 165 -4.63 -23.66 -1.83
C GLU A 165 -5.00 -25.07 -2.35
N ARG A 166 -4.49 -26.13 -1.70
CA ARG A 166 -4.86 -27.51 -2.03
C ARG A 166 -6.32 -27.80 -1.72
N LEU A 167 -6.86 -27.26 -0.63
CA LEU A 167 -8.28 -27.38 -0.31
C LEU A 167 -9.15 -26.71 -1.38
N TYR A 168 -8.76 -25.54 -1.87
CA TYR A 168 -9.45 -24.86 -2.98
C TYR A 168 -9.42 -25.70 -4.26
N ALA A 169 -8.25 -26.25 -4.61
CA ALA A 169 -8.11 -27.09 -5.79
C ALA A 169 -8.99 -28.36 -5.76
N ILE A 170 -9.23 -28.94 -4.57
CA ILE A 170 -10.03 -30.16 -4.40
C ILE A 170 -11.52 -29.86 -4.23
N TYR A 171 -11.86 -28.92 -3.35
CA TYR A 171 -13.23 -28.72 -2.87
C TYR A 171 -13.94 -27.51 -3.48
N MET A 172 -13.20 -26.61 -4.13
CA MET A 172 -13.77 -25.40 -4.72
C MET A 172 -13.33 -25.21 -6.19
N PRO A 173 -13.49 -26.21 -7.07
CA PRO A 173 -13.20 -26.01 -8.48
C PRO A 173 -14.08 -24.90 -9.07
N ALA A 174 -13.49 -24.00 -9.83
CA ALA A 174 -14.15 -22.85 -10.42
C ALA A 174 -14.48 -23.09 -11.90
N SER A 175 -15.29 -24.11 -12.20
CA SER A 175 -15.50 -24.60 -13.58
C SER A 175 -15.95 -23.52 -14.57
N PHE A 176 -16.84 -22.60 -14.17
CA PHE A 176 -17.28 -21.50 -15.03
C PHE A 176 -16.16 -20.48 -15.30
N LEU A 177 -15.27 -20.23 -14.33
CA LEU A 177 -14.11 -19.38 -14.56
C LEU A 177 -13.11 -20.08 -15.49
N SER A 178 -12.91 -21.38 -15.30
CA SER A 178 -11.98 -22.20 -16.09
C SER A 178 -12.30 -22.24 -17.58
N ILE A 179 -13.55 -22.05 -18.01
CA ILE A 179 -13.89 -22.02 -19.45
C ILE A 179 -13.50 -20.70 -20.14
N ILE A 180 -13.27 -19.62 -19.39
CA ILE A 180 -12.92 -18.29 -19.94
C ILE A 180 -11.49 -17.86 -19.60
N ILE A 181 -10.73 -18.69 -18.88
CA ILE A 181 -9.31 -18.47 -18.60
C ILE A 181 -8.46 -19.31 -19.54
N SER A 182 -7.48 -18.65 -20.16
CA SER A 182 -6.57 -19.27 -21.13
C SER A 182 -5.81 -20.45 -20.52
N ASP A 183 -5.65 -21.48 -21.34
CA ASP A 183 -4.92 -22.72 -21.07
C ASP A 183 -5.58 -23.67 -20.06
N CYS A 184 -6.66 -23.28 -19.36
CA CYS A 184 -7.41 -24.18 -18.48
C CYS A 184 -8.02 -25.37 -19.23
N ILE A 185 -8.68 -25.11 -20.36
CA ILE A 185 -9.28 -26.15 -21.22
C ILE A 185 -8.18 -27.01 -21.85
N GLU A 186 -7.15 -26.39 -22.43
CA GLU A 186 -6.04 -27.10 -23.08
C GLU A 186 -5.31 -28.05 -22.11
N LYS A 187 -5.07 -27.60 -20.87
CA LYS A 187 -4.44 -28.42 -19.83
C LYS A 187 -5.40 -29.42 -19.16
N GLY A 188 -6.71 -29.34 -19.44
CA GLY A 188 -7.72 -30.12 -18.73
C GLY A 188 -7.70 -29.90 -17.22
N LYS A 189 -7.40 -28.68 -16.77
CA LYS A 189 -7.15 -28.37 -15.35
C LYS A 189 -7.92 -27.13 -14.92
N ASP A 190 -8.58 -27.22 -13.77
CA ASP A 190 -9.33 -26.10 -13.18
C ASP A 190 -8.42 -24.92 -12.80
N TYR A 191 -8.97 -23.70 -12.84
CA TYR A 191 -8.32 -22.46 -12.43
C TYR A 191 -7.70 -22.55 -11.02
N ASN A 192 -8.45 -23.04 -10.02
CA ASN A 192 -7.95 -23.14 -8.65
C ASN A 192 -6.91 -24.26 -8.49
N ALA A 193 -6.90 -25.24 -9.40
CA ALA A 193 -5.88 -26.27 -9.46
C ALA A 193 -4.64 -25.84 -10.27
N GLY A 194 -4.60 -24.63 -10.82
CA GLY A 194 -3.46 -24.10 -11.58
C GLY A 194 -3.55 -24.30 -13.10
N GLY A 195 -4.77 -24.33 -13.65
CA GLY A 195 -5.00 -24.42 -15.09
C GLY A 195 -4.60 -23.18 -15.88
N ALA A 196 -4.63 -22.00 -15.26
CA ALA A 196 -4.27 -20.75 -15.93
C ALA A 196 -2.83 -20.80 -16.51
N ARG A 197 -2.57 -20.03 -17.58
CA ARG A 197 -1.22 -19.89 -18.17
C ARG A 197 -0.18 -19.52 -17.12
N TYR A 198 -0.49 -18.49 -16.34
CA TYR A 198 0.35 -17.97 -15.28
C TYR A 198 -0.31 -18.21 -13.92
N ASN A 199 0.50 -18.55 -12.92
CA ASN A 199 0.04 -18.78 -11.56
C ASN A 199 0.98 -18.03 -10.60
N THR A 200 0.43 -17.08 -9.86
CA THR A 200 1.14 -16.31 -8.84
C THR A 200 0.27 -16.20 -7.60
N ASP A 201 0.90 -16.16 -6.44
CA ASP A 201 0.20 -15.87 -5.19
C ASP A 201 0.87 -14.69 -4.49
N TYR A 202 0.10 -13.91 -3.76
CA TYR A 202 0.57 -12.67 -3.16
C TYR A 202 0.38 -12.65 -1.65
N LEU A 203 1.37 -12.09 -0.96
CA LEU A 203 1.24 -11.56 0.39
C LEU A 203 1.22 -10.05 0.33
N GLN A 204 0.21 -9.43 0.96
CA GLN A 204 0.05 -7.99 0.95
C GLN A 204 0.69 -7.37 2.19
N GLY A 205 1.83 -6.69 2.04
CA GLY A 205 2.51 -5.99 3.12
C GLY A 205 1.75 -4.75 3.57
N VAL A 206 1.63 -4.55 4.88
CA VAL A 206 0.90 -3.42 5.48
C VAL A 206 1.75 -2.70 6.53
N GLY A 207 1.68 -1.37 6.54
CA GLY A 207 2.29 -0.52 7.56
C GLY A 207 3.73 -0.08 7.25
N ILE A 208 4.10 0.04 5.97
CA ILE A 208 5.48 0.38 5.56
C ILE A 208 5.95 1.75 6.05
N GLY A 209 5.08 2.77 6.08
CA GLY A 209 5.40 4.08 6.64
C GLY A 209 5.64 4.00 8.16
N THR A 210 4.74 3.36 8.89
CA THR A 210 4.84 3.22 10.36
C THR A 210 6.10 2.45 10.79
N ILE A 211 6.42 1.33 10.14
CA ILE A 211 7.64 0.57 10.46
C ILE A 211 8.90 1.36 10.08
N THR A 212 8.89 2.07 8.94
CA THR A 212 10.03 2.88 8.50
C THR A 212 10.33 3.97 9.50
N ASP A 213 9.33 4.76 9.89
CA ASP A 213 9.52 5.84 10.85
C ASP A 213 9.88 5.31 12.24
N GLY A 214 9.35 4.14 12.62
CA GLY A 214 9.71 3.49 13.88
C GLY A 214 11.17 3.05 13.92
N LEU A 215 11.66 2.45 12.83
CA LEU A 215 13.07 2.09 12.68
C LEU A 215 13.96 3.32 12.54
N SER A 216 13.49 4.37 11.87
CA SER A 216 14.18 5.68 11.77
C SER A 216 14.37 6.30 13.14
N ALA A 217 13.33 6.34 13.98
CA ALA A 217 13.41 6.83 15.35
C ALA A 217 14.41 6.04 16.20
N ILE A 218 14.39 4.69 16.08
CA ILE A 218 15.34 3.84 16.79
C ILE A 218 16.78 4.10 16.30
N LYS A 219 17.01 4.05 14.99
CA LYS A 219 18.35 4.27 14.41
C LYS A 219 18.90 5.63 14.83
N TYR A 220 18.07 6.67 14.70
CA TYR A 220 18.48 8.04 14.93
C TYR A 220 18.72 8.33 16.40
N HIS A 221 17.76 8.05 17.28
CA HIS A 221 17.85 8.45 18.68
C HIS A 221 18.68 7.49 19.55
N ILE A 222 18.66 6.20 19.24
CA ILE A 222 19.31 5.17 20.09
C ILE A 222 20.73 4.88 19.63
N PHE A 223 20.94 4.68 18.32
CA PHE A 223 22.22 4.23 17.81
C PHE A 223 23.12 5.38 17.33
N ASP A 224 22.56 6.36 16.60
CA ASP A 224 23.33 7.46 16.02
C ASP A 224 23.55 8.60 17.03
N GLN A 225 22.47 9.22 17.54
CA GLN A 225 22.52 10.35 18.46
C GLN A 225 22.71 9.93 19.93
N LYS A 226 22.33 8.69 20.27
CA LYS A 226 22.43 8.12 21.63
C LYS A 226 21.79 8.98 22.73
N ASN A 227 20.75 9.74 22.39
CA ASN A 227 20.04 10.60 23.34
C ASN A 227 18.91 9.87 24.09
N ILE A 228 18.52 8.69 23.62
CA ILE A 228 17.64 7.74 24.30
C ILE A 228 18.31 6.37 24.27
N ASN A 229 18.17 5.56 25.34
CA ASN A 229 18.63 4.18 25.32
C ASN A 229 17.47 3.19 25.13
N MET A 230 17.78 1.96 24.72
CA MET A 230 16.77 0.93 24.43
C MET A 230 15.88 0.59 25.64
N LYS A 231 16.40 0.65 26.87
CA LYS A 231 15.61 0.42 28.08
C LYS A 231 14.51 1.49 28.21
N LYS A 232 14.86 2.76 28.02
CA LYS A 232 13.90 3.86 28.04
C LYS A 232 12.90 3.75 26.89
N LEU A 233 13.32 3.33 25.70
CA LEU A 233 12.37 3.05 24.61
C LEU A 233 11.32 2.01 25.02
N LYS A 234 11.74 0.86 25.56
CA LYS A 234 10.80 -0.19 25.99
C LYS A 234 9.82 0.32 27.05
N GLU A 235 10.30 1.13 27.99
CA GLU A 235 9.48 1.78 29.01
C GLU A 235 8.42 2.69 28.40
N VAL A 236 8.80 3.66 27.55
CA VAL A 236 7.83 4.61 26.97
C VAL A 236 6.81 3.95 26.07
N LEU A 237 7.18 2.89 25.33
CA LEU A 237 6.25 2.14 24.49
C LEU A 237 5.26 1.34 25.34
N LYS A 238 5.74 0.70 26.42
CA LYS A 238 4.88 -0.03 27.37
C LYS A 238 3.86 0.89 28.02
N ASP A 239 4.29 2.09 28.41
CA ASP A 239 3.44 3.11 29.04
C ASP A 239 2.56 3.86 28.03
N ASN A 240 2.60 3.50 26.74
CA ASN A 240 1.86 4.19 25.68
C ASN A 240 2.11 5.71 25.67
N PHE A 241 3.35 6.11 25.98
CA PHE A 241 3.80 7.49 26.18
C PHE A 241 3.14 8.26 27.34
N VAL A 242 2.33 7.61 28.18
CA VAL A 242 1.75 8.25 29.37
C VAL A 242 2.88 8.60 30.34
N GLY A 243 3.01 9.89 30.66
CA GLY A 243 4.11 10.40 31.50
C GLY A 243 5.44 10.60 30.77
N HIS A 244 5.48 10.41 29.44
CA HIS A 244 6.68 10.54 28.59
C HIS A 244 6.38 11.33 27.30
N GLU A 245 5.52 12.36 27.38
CA GLU A 245 5.09 13.12 26.19
C GLU A 245 6.24 13.89 25.56
N GLU A 246 7.26 14.31 26.33
CA GLU A 246 8.48 14.92 25.83
C GLU A 246 9.23 14.00 24.86
N ILE A 247 9.31 12.69 25.16
CA ILE A 247 9.93 11.70 24.28
C ILE A 247 9.05 11.47 23.06
N ARG A 248 7.73 11.43 23.23
CA ARG A 248 6.80 11.33 22.10
C ARG A 248 6.94 12.51 21.14
N GLN A 249 7.02 13.73 21.67
CA GLN A 249 7.22 14.95 20.86
C GLN A 249 8.59 14.98 20.20
N LEU A 250 9.63 14.43 20.85
CA LEU A 250 10.92 14.22 20.22
C LEU A 250 10.78 13.30 19.00
N PHE A 251 10.17 12.13 19.16
CA PHE A 251 9.97 11.19 18.04
C PHE A 251 9.12 11.78 16.91
N LEU A 252 8.05 12.52 17.24
CA LEU A 252 7.14 13.11 16.24
C LEU A 252 7.77 14.25 15.44
N ASN A 253 8.70 15.01 16.03
CA ASN A 253 9.14 16.29 15.44
C ASN A 253 10.64 16.40 15.20
N LYS A 254 11.45 15.49 15.75
CA LYS A 254 12.92 15.53 15.71
C LYS A 254 13.54 14.21 15.22
N THR A 255 12.76 13.44 14.46
CA THR A 255 13.21 12.23 13.74
C THR A 255 13.07 12.47 12.24
N PRO A 256 14.01 12.02 11.39
CA PRO A 256 13.80 11.91 9.94
C PRO A 256 12.60 11.01 9.58
N ARG A 257 11.76 11.41 8.64
CA ARG A 257 10.46 10.77 8.33
C ARG A 257 10.32 10.44 6.85
N TYR A 258 9.81 9.25 6.57
CA TYR A 258 9.48 8.83 5.20
C TYR A 258 8.43 9.75 4.58
N GLY A 259 8.57 10.05 3.28
CA GLY A 259 7.66 10.94 2.55
C GLY A 259 8.11 12.40 2.48
N ASN A 260 9.36 12.69 2.87
CA ASN A 260 9.94 14.04 2.87
C ASN A 260 11.17 14.16 1.96
N ASP A 261 11.40 13.22 1.04
CA ASP A 261 12.62 13.13 0.23
C ASP A 261 13.91 13.16 1.08
N ASP A 262 13.86 12.53 2.26
CA ASP A 262 14.98 12.42 3.21
C ASP A 262 15.54 10.99 3.14
N ASP A 263 16.73 10.86 2.55
CA ASP A 263 17.41 9.57 2.36
C ASP A 263 17.63 8.81 3.67
N TYR A 264 17.71 9.50 4.82
CA TYR A 264 17.87 8.80 6.10
C TYR A 264 16.70 7.85 6.37
N ALA A 265 15.46 8.33 6.18
CA ALA A 265 14.26 7.53 6.40
C ALA A 265 13.91 6.68 5.17
N ASP A 266 14.10 7.24 3.97
CA ASP A 266 13.78 6.54 2.73
C ASP A 266 14.69 5.30 2.53
N ASP A 267 15.94 5.32 2.98
CA ASP A 267 16.83 4.16 2.95
C ASP A 267 16.37 3.05 3.89
N ILE A 268 15.81 3.41 5.03
CA ILE A 268 15.20 2.46 5.95
C ILE A 268 13.95 1.83 5.32
N MET A 269 13.13 2.62 4.61
CA MET A 269 12.02 2.08 3.83
C MET A 269 12.51 1.06 2.81
N ARG A 270 13.58 1.38 2.06
CA ARG A 270 14.19 0.44 1.10
C ARG A 270 14.68 -0.84 1.78
N LEU A 271 15.30 -0.74 2.95
CA LEU A 271 15.74 -1.91 3.73
C LEU A 271 14.57 -2.81 4.13
N VAL A 272 13.49 -2.23 4.68
CA VAL A 272 12.31 -3.00 5.10
C VAL A 272 11.62 -3.63 3.88
N PHE A 273 11.44 -2.86 2.81
CA PHE A 273 10.84 -3.33 1.57
C PHE A 273 11.61 -4.52 0.99
N ASN A 274 12.94 -4.39 0.85
CA ASN A 274 13.77 -5.46 0.31
C ASN A 274 13.77 -6.70 1.22
N ALA A 275 13.80 -6.53 2.55
CA ALA A 275 13.69 -7.66 3.48
C ALA A 275 12.37 -8.43 3.30
N PHE A 276 11.24 -7.73 3.14
CA PHE A 276 9.95 -8.37 2.87
C PHE A 276 9.90 -9.03 1.49
N TYR A 277 10.39 -8.36 0.46
CA TYR A 277 10.47 -8.90 -0.89
C TYR A 277 11.32 -10.17 -0.94
N GLU A 278 12.55 -10.14 -0.43
CA GLU A 278 13.48 -11.27 -0.42
C GLU A 278 12.92 -12.48 0.33
N GLU A 279 12.18 -12.23 1.42
CA GLU A 279 11.64 -13.30 2.24
C GLU A 279 10.47 -14.03 1.57
N VAL A 280 9.70 -13.36 0.69
CA VAL A 280 8.51 -13.95 0.05
C VAL A 280 8.78 -14.39 -1.39
N ASN A 281 9.48 -13.57 -2.16
CA ASN A 281 9.58 -13.68 -3.61
C ASN A 281 10.22 -15.00 -4.03
N GLY A 282 9.55 -15.73 -4.92
CA GLY A 282 10.08 -16.95 -5.53
C GLY A 282 9.80 -18.24 -4.74
N ARG A 283 9.27 -18.17 -3.52
CA ARG A 283 8.75 -19.34 -2.80
C ARG A 283 7.70 -20.05 -3.65
N LYS A 284 7.73 -21.38 -3.72
CA LYS A 284 6.81 -22.16 -4.55
C LYS A 284 5.41 -22.22 -3.94
N ASN A 285 4.39 -22.08 -4.79
CA ASN A 285 3.02 -22.44 -4.44
C ASN A 285 2.68 -23.87 -4.92
N THR A 286 1.45 -24.32 -4.69
CA THR A 286 1.01 -25.68 -5.04
C THR A 286 0.44 -25.81 -6.45
N LYS A 287 0.23 -24.68 -7.16
CA LYS A 287 -0.19 -24.59 -8.56
C LYS A 287 0.95 -24.63 -9.59
N GLY A 288 2.21 -24.75 -9.16
CA GLY A 288 3.39 -24.70 -10.05
C GLY A 288 3.92 -23.30 -10.34
N GLY A 289 3.38 -22.29 -9.64
CA GLY A 289 3.80 -20.91 -9.64
C GLY A 289 4.69 -20.52 -8.46
N VAL A 290 4.75 -19.23 -8.18
CA VAL A 290 5.53 -18.66 -7.06
C VAL A 290 4.78 -17.57 -6.32
N TYR A 291 5.17 -17.35 -5.07
CA TYR A 291 4.78 -16.20 -4.27
C TYR A 291 5.52 -14.94 -4.70
N ARG A 292 4.80 -13.82 -4.57
CA ARG A 292 5.21 -12.43 -4.82
C ARG A 292 4.61 -11.54 -3.71
N ILE A 293 4.92 -10.24 -3.74
CA ILE A 293 4.37 -9.27 -2.77
C ILE A 293 3.55 -8.19 -3.46
N ASN A 294 2.57 -7.67 -2.72
CA ASN A 294 1.91 -6.39 -3.00
C ASN A 294 2.04 -5.48 -1.77
N MET A 295 1.81 -4.18 -1.96
CA MET A 295 1.78 -3.20 -0.87
C MET A 295 0.43 -2.47 -0.86
N LEU A 296 -0.61 -3.12 -0.36
CA LEU A 296 -1.94 -2.54 -0.14
C LEU A 296 -2.60 -3.02 1.18
N PRO A 297 -3.39 -2.17 1.85
CA PRO A 297 -4.02 -2.55 3.11
C PRO A 297 -5.53 -2.78 3.03
N THR A 298 -6.23 -2.16 2.07
CA THR A 298 -7.70 -2.07 2.09
C THR A 298 -8.10 -1.46 3.47
N PRO A 299 -9.07 -1.92 4.28
CA PRO A 299 -9.22 -1.40 5.66
C PRO A 299 -8.32 -2.11 6.70
N CYS A 300 -7.47 -3.05 6.31
CA CYS A 300 -6.71 -3.90 7.25
C CYS A 300 -5.70 -3.11 8.09
N HIS A 301 -5.21 -1.96 7.63
CA HIS A 301 -4.35 -1.06 8.41
C HIS A 301 -5.01 -0.55 9.70
N ILE A 302 -6.35 -0.48 9.76
CA ILE A 302 -7.10 -0.17 10.98
C ILE A 302 -7.05 -1.36 11.95
N TYR A 303 -7.38 -2.56 11.47
CA TYR A 303 -7.35 -3.78 12.28
C TYR A 303 -5.93 -4.10 12.77
N PHE A 304 -4.94 -4.01 11.89
CA PHE A 304 -3.54 -4.20 12.25
C PHE A 304 -3.05 -3.15 13.23
N GLY A 305 -3.54 -1.91 13.14
CA GLY A 305 -3.30 -0.88 14.14
C GLY A 305 -3.84 -1.28 15.52
N SER A 306 -5.09 -1.75 15.59
CA SER A 306 -5.77 -2.10 16.85
C SER A 306 -5.15 -3.27 17.62
N VAL A 307 -4.28 -4.04 16.97
CA VAL A 307 -3.59 -5.20 17.57
C VAL A 307 -2.10 -4.96 17.85
N VAL A 308 -1.62 -3.74 17.62
CA VAL A 308 -0.22 -3.32 17.84
C VAL A 308 -0.17 -2.26 18.93
N GLY A 309 0.82 -2.37 19.82
CA GLY A 309 1.11 -1.38 20.86
C GLY A 309 1.61 -0.05 20.29
N ALA A 310 2.08 0.82 21.19
CA ALA A 310 2.71 2.07 20.79
C ALA A 310 3.99 1.77 20.00
N THR A 311 4.32 2.59 19.02
CA THR A 311 5.51 2.40 18.18
C THR A 311 6.51 3.56 18.30
N PRO A 312 7.81 3.33 18.00
CA PRO A 312 8.85 4.34 18.16
C PRO A 312 8.68 5.58 17.27
N ASP A 313 7.78 5.55 16.30
CA ASP A 313 7.37 6.68 15.48
C ASP A 313 6.40 7.64 16.23
N GLY A 314 6.14 7.42 17.52
CA GLY A 314 5.25 8.27 18.32
C GLY A 314 3.76 7.98 18.15
N ARG A 315 3.40 7.00 17.31
CA ARG A 315 2.04 6.46 17.20
C ARG A 315 1.66 5.75 18.49
N ARG A 316 0.48 6.05 19.02
CA ARG A 316 -0.03 5.44 20.25
C ARG A 316 -0.56 4.03 19.97
N ALA A 317 -0.65 3.23 21.03
CA ALA A 317 -1.20 1.89 20.96
C ALA A 317 -2.60 1.89 20.34
N GLN A 318 -2.86 0.88 19.51
CA GLN A 318 -4.15 0.66 18.85
C GLN A 318 -4.56 1.70 17.80
N GLU A 319 -3.75 2.74 17.56
CA GLU A 319 -3.98 3.66 16.45
C GLU A 319 -3.72 2.97 15.10
N PRO A 320 -4.45 3.36 14.04
CA PRO A 320 -4.21 2.90 12.68
C PRO A 320 -2.74 2.94 12.26
N LEU A 321 -2.33 1.99 11.42
CA LEU A 321 -1.03 2.04 10.75
C LEU A 321 -1.09 2.97 9.52
N SER A 322 0.07 3.31 8.97
CA SER A 322 0.18 3.91 7.64
C SER A 322 -0.49 3.00 6.61
N GLU A 323 -1.23 3.59 5.69
CA GLU A 323 -1.95 2.88 4.64
C GLU A 323 -1.14 2.85 3.34
N GLY A 324 -1.20 1.73 2.60
CA GLY A 324 -0.49 1.56 1.35
C GLY A 324 1.02 1.71 1.52
N ILE A 325 1.61 2.46 0.59
CA ILE A 325 2.97 3.00 0.66
C ILE A 325 2.96 4.50 1.01
N SER A 326 1.84 5.04 1.48
CA SER A 326 1.75 6.44 1.87
C SER A 326 2.57 6.72 3.14
N PRO A 327 3.04 7.97 3.33
CA PRO A 327 3.61 8.41 4.59
C PRO A 327 2.64 8.21 5.76
N VAL A 328 3.17 8.14 6.99
CA VAL A 328 2.32 8.16 8.19
C VAL A 328 1.48 9.44 8.19
N GLN A 329 0.23 9.36 8.63
CA GLN A 329 -0.72 10.47 8.57
C GLN A 329 -0.17 11.73 9.27
N GLY A 330 0.11 12.79 8.51
CA GLY A 330 0.67 14.05 9.01
C GLY A 330 2.21 14.10 9.14
N ALA A 331 2.92 13.06 8.72
CA ALA A 331 4.38 12.99 8.80
C ALA A 331 5.09 13.65 7.60
N ASP A 332 4.44 13.68 6.45
CA ASP A 332 4.90 14.42 5.26
C ASP A 332 4.63 15.92 5.41
N ARG A 333 5.70 16.72 5.29
CA ARG A 333 5.72 18.17 5.55
C ARG A 333 6.36 18.98 4.42
N LEU A 334 6.97 18.32 3.43
CA LEU A 334 7.66 18.95 2.31
C LEU A 334 6.87 18.88 0.98
N GLY A 335 5.56 18.64 1.06
CA GLY A 335 4.65 18.69 -0.08
C GLY A 335 4.56 17.38 -0.88
N PRO A 336 3.59 17.30 -1.82
CA PRO A 336 3.29 16.07 -2.55
C PRO A 336 4.44 15.63 -3.47
N THR A 337 5.22 16.60 -3.98
CA THR A 337 6.42 16.33 -4.79
C THR A 337 7.48 15.56 -3.99
N ALA A 338 7.68 15.89 -2.71
CA ALA A 338 8.61 15.14 -1.85
C ALA A 338 8.09 13.72 -1.55
N VAL A 339 6.77 13.56 -1.36
CA VAL A 339 6.15 12.26 -1.14
C VAL A 339 6.36 11.34 -2.34
N ILE A 340 6.09 11.79 -3.57
CA ILE A 340 6.26 10.95 -4.75
C ILE A 340 7.73 10.58 -5.00
N LYS A 341 8.69 11.45 -4.62
CA LYS A 341 10.12 11.14 -4.70
C LYS A 341 10.52 10.07 -3.69
N SER A 342 10.10 10.19 -2.43
CA SER A 342 10.33 9.15 -1.42
C SER A 342 9.71 7.82 -1.82
N ALA A 343 8.45 7.83 -2.29
CA ALA A 343 7.74 6.63 -2.72
C ALA A 343 8.41 5.96 -3.94
N ALA A 344 8.95 6.75 -4.86
CA ALA A 344 9.67 6.25 -6.03
C ALA A 344 11.04 5.63 -5.71
N LYS A 345 11.61 5.85 -4.52
CA LYS A 345 12.82 5.14 -4.07
C LYS A 345 12.55 3.66 -3.78
N MET A 346 11.28 3.27 -3.62
CA MET A 346 10.87 1.86 -3.58
C MET A 346 10.94 1.29 -5.00
N ASP A 347 11.59 0.14 -5.16
CA ASP A 347 11.67 -0.56 -6.45
C ASP A 347 10.33 -1.27 -6.73
N GLN A 348 9.35 -0.51 -7.23
CA GLN A 348 7.96 -0.96 -7.33
C GLN A 348 7.77 -2.08 -8.37
N VAL A 349 8.61 -2.12 -9.43
CA VAL A 349 8.60 -3.20 -10.44
C VAL A 349 8.90 -4.60 -9.87
N LYS A 350 9.43 -4.69 -8.65
CA LYS A 350 9.59 -5.98 -7.93
C LYS A 350 8.27 -6.53 -7.39
N THR A 351 7.22 -5.73 -7.34
CA THR A 351 5.93 -6.12 -6.76
C THR A 351 4.96 -6.61 -7.84
N GLY A 352 3.71 -6.90 -7.46
CA GLY A 352 2.59 -6.90 -8.39
C GLY A 352 1.62 -5.76 -8.07
N GLY A 353 2.12 -4.64 -7.56
CA GLY A 353 1.34 -3.45 -7.26
C GLY A 353 1.57 -2.88 -5.85
N THR A 354 1.63 -1.56 -5.79
CA THR A 354 1.71 -0.72 -4.58
C THR A 354 0.56 0.30 -4.56
N LEU A 355 0.25 0.87 -3.40
CA LEU A 355 -0.87 1.81 -3.27
C LEU A 355 -0.44 3.13 -2.63
N LEU A 356 -0.48 4.24 -3.36
CA LEU A 356 -0.24 5.58 -2.81
C LEU A 356 -1.53 6.41 -2.82
N ASN A 357 -1.93 6.93 -1.66
CA ASN A 357 -2.94 7.99 -1.57
C ASN A 357 -2.28 9.35 -1.41
N GLN A 358 -2.92 10.37 -1.97
CA GLN A 358 -2.67 11.78 -1.69
C GLN A 358 -4.00 12.49 -1.41
N LYS A 359 -4.01 13.47 -0.50
CA LYS A 359 -5.20 14.29 -0.24
C LYS A 359 -4.90 15.76 -0.49
N PHE A 360 -5.76 16.41 -1.25
CA PHE A 360 -5.64 17.80 -1.66
C PHE A 360 -6.81 18.63 -1.16
N ALA A 361 -6.52 19.86 -0.76
CA ALA A 361 -7.56 20.87 -0.58
C ALA A 361 -8.21 21.19 -1.94
N PRO A 362 -9.55 21.26 -2.04
CA PRO A 362 -10.24 21.54 -3.31
C PRO A 362 -9.72 22.78 -4.05
N GLN A 363 -9.39 23.84 -3.31
CA GLN A 363 -8.91 25.11 -3.84
C GLN A 363 -7.62 24.98 -4.65
N LEU A 364 -6.77 23.99 -4.34
CA LEU A 364 -5.50 23.78 -5.04
C LEU A 364 -5.70 23.25 -6.47
N LEU A 365 -6.84 22.61 -6.73
CA LEU A 365 -7.15 21.99 -8.01
C LEU A 365 -8.16 22.82 -8.84
N GLU A 366 -8.40 24.08 -8.43
CA GLU A 366 -9.23 25.02 -9.17
C GLU A 366 -8.51 25.55 -10.42
N GLY A 367 -9.29 25.91 -11.43
CA GLY A 367 -8.78 26.45 -12.69
C GLY A 367 -7.97 25.47 -13.53
N GLU A 368 -7.39 25.96 -14.62
CA GLU A 368 -6.53 25.15 -15.50
C GLU A 368 -5.16 24.87 -14.87
N GLU A 369 -4.64 25.80 -14.07
CA GLU A 369 -3.35 25.65 -13.41
C GLU A 369 -3.35 24.47 -12.43
N GLY A 370 -4.39 24.35 -11.59
CA GLY A 370 -4.55 23.21 -10.68
C GLY A 370 -4.61 21.86 -11.41
N ILE A 371 -5.33 21.82 -12.55
CA ILE A 371 -5.37 20.63 -13.41
C ILE A 371 -4.00 20.31 -14.01
N ASN A 372 -3.26 21.31 -14.48
CA ASN A 372 -1.92 21.13 -15.04
C ASN A 372 -0.93 20.64 -13.98
N ASN A 373 -0.98 21.20 -12.77
CA ASN A 373 -0.13 20.80 -11.65
C ASN A 373 -0.39 19.35 -11.22
N LEU A 374 -1.66 18.94 -11.13
CA LEU A 374 -2.01 17.55 -10.85
C LEU A 374 -1.51 16.60 -11.95
N ALA A 375 -1.70 16.97 -13.23
CA ALA A 375 -1.20 16.19 -14.36
C ALA A 375 0.33 16.07 -14.34
N HIS A 376 1.05 17.14 -14.02
CA HIS A 376 2.50 17.14 -13.88
C HIS A 376 2.97 16.25 -12.72
N LEU A 377 2.31 16.30 -11.57
CA LEU A 377 2.62 15.45 -10.42
C LEU A 377 2.49 13.96 -10.78
N ILE A 378 1.38 13.59 -11.44
CA ILE A 378 1.14 12.21 -11.90
C ILE A 378 2.23 11.76 -12.87
N ARG A 379 2.53 12.58 -13.90
CA ARG A 379 3.58 12.25 -14.88
C ARG A 379 4.96 12.17 -14.24
N ALA A 380 5.27 13.05 -13.29
CA ALA A 380 6.54 13.04 -12.58
C ALA A 380 6.69 11.75 -11.77
N TYR A 381 5.66 11.34 -11.03
CA TYR A 381 5.71 10.11 -10.25
C TYR A 381 5.91 8.86 -11.13
N PHE A 382 5.19 8.75 -12.25
CA PHE A 382 5.34 7.60 -13.15
C PHE A 382 6.66 7.62 -13.90
N LYS A 383 7.21 8.79 -14.22
CA LYS A 383 8.56 8.91 -14.77
C LYS A 383 9.64 8.46 -13.77
N LEU A 384 9.37 8.55 -12.48
CA LEU A 384 10.25 8.09 -11.41
C LEU A 384 10.07 6.61 -11.05
N GLY A 385 9.18 5.87 -11.75
CA GLY A 385 8.92 4.45 -11.48
C GLY A 385 7.80 4.18 -10.47
N GLY A 386 6.86 5.12 -10.34
CA GLY A 386 5.67 4.92 -9.52
C GLY A 386 4.60 4.07 -10.21
N HIS A 387 4.06 3.07 -9.51
CA HIS A 387 3.01 2.17 -10.02
C HIS A 387 1.62 2.82 -10.07
N HIS A 388 1.18 3.40 -8.95
CA HIS A 388 -0.21 3.83 -8.76
C HIS A 388 -0.32 5.04 -7.84
N ILE A 389 -1.22 5.96 -8.17
CA ILE A 389 -1.59 7.10 -7.33
C ILE A 389 -3.10 7.37 -7.41
N GLN A 390 -3.71 7.71 -6.28
CA GLN A 390 -5.11 8.10 -6.18
C GLN A 390 -5.31 9.26 -5.22
N PHE A 391 -6.41 9.99 -5.38
CA PHE A 391 -6.59 11.29 -4.74
C PHE A 391 -7.90 11.40 -3.97
N ASN A 392 -7.84 11.98 -2.78
CA ASN A 392 -8.97 12.61 -2.11
C ASN A 392 -8.92 14.12 -2.36
N VAL A 393 -10.00 14.73 -2.84
CA VAL A 393 -10.10 16.18 -3.01
C VAL A 393 -11.24 16.68 -2.16
N VAL A 394 -10.96 16.82 -0.87
CA VAL A 394 -11.94 17.15 0.17
C VAL A 394 -11.20 17.73 1.38
N SER A 395 -11.79 18.75 2.01
CA SER A 395 -11.20 19.37 3.21
C SER A 395 -11.46 18.53 4.46
N ALA A 396 -10.52 18.56 5.42
CA ALA A 396 -10.73 17.96 6.73
C ALA A 396 -11.97 18.54 7.45
N ASP A 397 -12.29 19.81 7.23
CA ASP A 397 -13.44 20.46 7.85
C ASP A 397 -14.77 19.96 7.29
N THR A 398 -14.85 19.73 5.97
CA THR A 398 -16.00 19.07 5.34
C THR A 398 -16.23 17.68 5.92
N LEU A 399 -15.16 16.89 6.09
CA LEU A 399 -15.26 15.55 6.68
C LEU A 399 -15.72 15.61 8.14
N ARG A 400 -15.22 16.56 8.93
CA ARG A 400 -15.67 16.76 10.32
C ARG A 400 -17.13 17.23 10.41
N ALA A 401 -17.58 18.05 9.46
CA ALA A 401 -18.98 18.45 9.35
C ALA A 401 -19.86 17.23 9.05
N ALA A 402 -19.44 16.38 8.10
CA ALA A 402 -20.14 15.13 7.77
C ALA A 402 -20.22 14.14 8.95
N GLN A 403 -19.27 14.17 9.90
CA GLN A 403 -19.37 13.40 11.13
C GLN A 403 -20.42 13.93 12.12
N LYS A 404 -20.71 15.24 12.08
CA LYS A 404 -21.68 15.88 12.97
C LYS A 404 -23.11 15.79 12.42
N GLU A 405 -23.25 15.96 11.11
CA GLU A 405 -24.54 16.06 10.40
C GLU A 405 -24.58 15.07 9.21
N PRO A 406 -24.46 13.75 9.44
CA PRO A 406 -24.31 12.76 8.37
C PRO A 406 -25.46 12.78 7.35
N GLU A 407 -26.67 13.16 7.77
CA GLU A 407 -27.84 13.29 6.92
C GLU A 407 -27.70 14.32 5.79
N GLU A 408 -26.92 15.39 6.00
CA GLU A 408 -26.64 16.43 4.99
C GLU A 408 -25.55 15.98 4.00
N TYR A 409 -24.77 14.96 4.36
CA TYR A 409 -23.62 14.47 3.58
C TYR A 409 -23.81 13.02 3.09
N ARG A 410 -25.07 12.57 2.89
CA ARG A 410 -25.39 11.18 2.45
C ARG A 410 -24.67 10.75 1.17
N ASN A 411 -24.41 11.69 0.27
CA ASN A 411 -23.77 11.43 -1.03
C ASN A 411 -22.25 11.73 -1.02
N LEU A 412 -21.65 12.02 0.15
CA LEU A 412 -20.23 12.30 0.25
C LEU A 412 -19.43 11.01 0.06
N ILE A 413 -18.75 10.91 -1.07
CA ILE A 413 -17.87 9.79 -1.40
C ILE A 413 -16.44 10.17 -1.07
N VAL A 414 -15.69 9.26 -0.44
CA VAL A 414 -14.26 9.42 -0.16
C VAL A 414 -13.47 8.22 -0.66
N ARG A 415 -12.18 8.43 -0.95
CA ARG A 415 -11.24 7.36 -1.27
C ARG A 415 -10.66 6.75 0.00
N VAL A 416 -10.81 5.44 0.17
CA VAL A 416 -10.30 4.72 1.35
C VAL A 416 -8.88 4.24 1.08
N ALA A 417 -8.70 3.06 0.49
CA ALA A 417 -7.41 2.54 0.04
C ALA A 417 -7.65 1.53 -1.08
N GLY A 418 -7.74 2.03 -2.32
CA GLY A 418 -7.92 1.21 -3.53
C GLY A 418 -9.37 1.13 -4.00
N TYR A 419 -10.29 1.72 -3.24
CA TYR A 419 -11.70 1.85 -3.56
C TYR A 419 -12.29 3.14 -2.95
N SER A 420 -13.43 3.56 -3.48
CA SER A 420 -14.24 4.65 -2.93
C SER A 420 -15.45 4.09 -2.18
N ASP A 421 -15.92 4.79 -1.15
CA ASP A 421 -17.15 4.46 -0.43
C ASP A 421 -17.83 5.75 0.05
N TYR A 422 -19.09 5.64 0.47
CA TYR A 422 -19.76 6.74 1.17
C TYR A 422 -19.12 6.94 2.54
N PHE A 423 -18.79 8.18 2.87
CA PHE A 423 -18.17 8.54 4.14
C PHE A 423 -18.99 8.07 5.36
N ASN A 424 -20.32 8.10 5.24
CA ASN A 424 -21.26 7.65 6.26
C ASN A 424 -21.25 6.13 6.48
N ASN A 425 -20.81 5.33 5.51
CA ASN A 425 -20.68 3.88 5.67
C ASN A 425 -19.44 3.49 6.47
N LEU A 426 -18.50 4.43 6.64
CA LEU A 426 -17.23 4.18 7.29
C LEU A 426 -17.38 4.23 8.81
N SER A 427 -16.65 3.35 9.51
CA SER A 427 -16.55 3.46 10.96
C SER A 427 -15.88 4.77 11.37
N LYS A 428 -16.22 5.29 12.56
CA LYS A 428 -15.61 6.51 13.11
C LYS A 428 -14.08 6.47 13.10
N THR A 429 -13.48 5.33 13.44
CA THR A 429 -12.01 5.14 13.40
C THR A 429 -11.44 5.31 11.99
N LEU A 430 -12.11 4.77 10.97
CA LEU A 430 -11.67 4.90 9.57
C LEU A 430 -11.89 6.32 9.04
N GLN A 431 -13.00 6.96 9.39
CA GLN A 431 -13.22 8.37 9.09
C GLN A 431 -12.13 9.25 9.69
N ASP A 432 -11.80 9.04 10.96
CA ASP A 432 -10.76 9.80 11.67
C ASP A 432 -9.35 9.54 11.12
N GLU A 433 -9.10 8.36 10.53
CA GLU A 433 -7.88 8.08 9.78
C GLU A 433 -7.81 8.94 8.51
N ILE A 434 -8.86 8.94 7.68
CA ILE A 434 -8.92 9.75 6.44
C ILE A 434 -8.81 11.25 6.73
N ILE A 435 -9.43 11.72 7.81
CA ILE A 435 -9.32 13.12 8.26
C ILE A 435 -7.87 13.47 8.60
N ARG A 436 -7.14 12.56 9.27
CA ARG A 436 -5.74 12.78 9.70
C ARG A 436 -4.73 12.71 8.56
N ARG A 437 -5.05 12.11 7.42
CA ARG A 437 -4.18 12.14 6.24
C ARG A 437 -3.80 13.58 5.89
N THR A 438 -2.57 13.79 5.42
CA THR A 438 -2.06 15.13 5.11
C THR A 438 -2.89 15.78 4.01
N GLU A 439 -3.37 17.00 4.28
CA GLU A 439 -4.06 17.83 3.30
C GLU A 439 -3.05 18.78 2.67
N HIS A 440 -2.61 18.48 1.45
CA HIS A 440 -1.66 19.33 0.74
C HIS A 440 -2.33 20.64 0.31
N LYS A 441 -1.68 21.76 0.64
CA LYS A 441 -2.11 23.14 0.35
C LYS A 441 -1.29 23.83 -0.75
N SER A 442 -0.30 23.12 -1.29
CA SER A 442 0.55 23.54 -2.41
C SER A 442 1.02 22.30 -3.17
N CYS A 443 1.17 22.41 -4.49
CA CYS A 443 1.69 21.36 -5.36
C CYS A 443 3.21 21.45 -5.51
#